data_AF-A0A497KMI8-F1
#
_entry.id   AF-A0A497KMI8-F1
#
_cell.length_a   1.000
_cell.length_b   1.000
_cell.length_c   1.000
_cell.angle_alpha   90.00
_cell.angle_beta   90.00
_cell.angle_gamma   90.00
#
_symmetry.space_group_name_H-M   'P 1'
#
loop_
_entity.id
_entity.type
_entity.pdbx_description
1 polymer ?
#
loop_
_entity_poly.entity_id
_entity_poly.type
_entity_poly.pdbx_seq_one_letter_code
_entity_poly.pdbx_strand_id
1 'polypeptide(L)'
;MAYFPSKKKPIECLNLKRIRKHRRSDFQKYTLVVLLKEGPLSLKELEERTFAFVYHFHGFGYSLHEEVERKVYGFLSRFGRQPEEDYSARMKKWREKHEKQIDAELECKDLTERGFIRLNEEDNYELTEKGREEAEKSANEMEKATISIRNQLLSPAAAARNTVVTDFFLALMKLLAGFISASVGLIADGADAAIDTVSAFIVWAGIKFKKEFFGTLIIISMMFITAISVGYESAIKIVDAITTTTLPISLPYLVVTVEGIALIAAAILHFYQRYVGKNNGSLALISQSIDSKNHIYVAAAVIIGAISSIFGIYFVDALIGIFVTVRILIDGIELSKDALPSIKGEATDLSRYKIPFEKHWHLSKLETFKIWILYSIKEDNLSTKKELINSLKRTFKPKHVSVLSKYGFNLGEGFDFEKEFKNLIKSLLEEKFIIKKDENYILTENGKGRIDRIFRSIRYRQSG
;
A
#
# COMPACT_ATOMS: atom_id res chain seq x y z
N MET A 1 24.30 -30.34 -36.41
CA MET A 1 24.74 -29.28 -37.32
C MET A 1 23.52 -28.79 -38.10
N ALA A 2 22.88 -27.71 -37.64
CA ALA A 2 21.95 -26.90 -38.44
C ALA A 2 21.76 -25.57 -37.68
N TYR A 3 22.36 -24.53 -38.25
CA TYR A 3 22.36 -23.14 -37.82
C TYR A 3 21.08 -22.48 -38.36
N PHE A 4 20.34 -21.72 -37.54
CA PHE A 4 19.52 -20.61 -38.03
C PHE A 4 19.50 -19.47 -36.98
N PRO A 5 19.86 -18.23 -37.36
CA PRO A 5 20.02 -17.11 -36.43
C PRO A 5 18.80 -16.17 -36.36
N SER A 6 18.77 -15.38 -35.28
CA SER A 6 18.34 -13.96 -35.24
C SER A 6 16.83 -13.62 -35.40
N LYS A 7 16.22 -13.12 -34.31
CA LYS A 7 15.83 -11.70 -34.10
C LYS A 7 15.07 -11.55 -32.77
N LYS A 8 15.78 -11.17 -31.69
CA LYS A 8 15.13 -10.50 -30.55
C LYS A 8 14.67 -9.12 -31.05
N LYS A 9 13.35 -8.91 -31.16
CA LYS A 9 12.78 -7.56 -31.32
C LYS A 9 12.53 -6.92 -29.94
N PRO A 10 12.66 -5.58 -29.82
CA PRO A 10 12.77 -4.89 -28.55
C PRO A 10 11.38 -4.45 -28.04
N ILE A 11 10.78 -5.23 -27.14
CA ILE A 11 9.49 -4.87 -26.52
C ILE A 11 9.68 -4.06 -25.22
N GLU A 12 10.88 -4.01 -24.65
CA GLU A 12 11.14 -3.25 -23.40
C GLU A 12 11.41 -1.75 -23.58
N CYS A 13 11.76 -1.26 -24.78
CA CYS A 13 12.06 0.16 -24.98
C CYS A 13 10.83 1.06 -25.17
N LEU A 14 9.69 0.51 -25.61
CA LEU A 14 8.47 1.29 -25.88
C LEU A 14 7.65 1.58 -24.62
N ASN A 15 7.72 0.70 -23.61
CA ASN A 15 7.02 0.91 -22.34
C ASN A 15 7.77 1.90 -21.42
N LEU A 16 9.10 1.84 -21.36
CA LEU A 16 9.89 2.74 -20.51
C LEU A 16 9.86 4.20 -20.98
N LYS A 17 9.84 4.46 -22.30
CA LYS A 17 9.69 5.83 -22.83
C LYS A 17 8.29 6.40 -22.57
N ARG A 18 7.25 5.58 -22.68
CA ARG A 18 5.85 6.00 -22.45
C ARG A 18 5.59 6.28 -20.97
N ILE A 19 6.08 5.41 -20.07
CA ILE A 19 6.06 5.62 -18.62
C ILE A 19 6.87 6.86 -18.21
N ARG A 20 8.06 7.08 -18.82
CA ARG A 20 8.88 8.29 -18.59
C ARG A 20 8.19 9.59 -19.01
N LYS A 21 7.50 9.60 -20.16
CA LYS A 21 6.75 10.77 -20.64
C LYS A 21 5.54 11.07 -19.74
N HIS A 22 4.88 10.03 -19.25
CA HIS A 22 3.71 10.16 -18.37
C HIS A 22 4.08 10.71 -16.98
N ARG A 23 5.16 10.20 -16.37
CA ARG A 23 5.60 10.65 -15.04
C ARG A 23 6.05 12.13 -15.02
N ARG A 24 6.67 12.62 -16.11
CA ARG A 24 6.97 14.05 -16.28
C ARG A 24 5.70 14.91 -16.41
N SER A 25 4.61 14.39 -16.98
CA SER A 25 3.37 15.17 -17.09
C SER A 25 2.68 15.34 -15.75
N ASP A 26 2.74 14.34 -14.87
CA ASP A 26 2.05 14.40 -13.57
C ASP A 26 2.73 15.42 -12.64
N PHE A 27 4.05 15.54 -12.72
CA PHE A 27 4.81 16.50 -11.94
C PHE A 27 4.59 17.94 -12.44
N GLN A 28 4.63 18.14 -13.76
CA GLN A 28 4.29 19.44 -14.37
C GLN A 28 2.88 19.90 -13.98
N LYS A 29 1.91 18.99 -13.99
CA LYS A 29 0.55 19.28 -13.50
C LYS A 29 0.56 19.66 -12.01
N TYR A 30 1.33 18.96 -11.18
CA TYR A 30 1.47 19.31 -9.76
C TYR A 30 2.04 20.72 -9.58
N THR A 31 3.15 21.07 -10.25
CA THR A 31 3.78 22.40 -10.18
C THR A 31 2.80 23.51 -10.58
N LEU A 32 2.06 23.32 -11.67
CA LEU A 32 1.04 24.28 -12.11
C LEU A 32 -0.07 24.48 -11.07
N VAL A 33 -0.56 23.39 -10.47
CA VAL A 33 -1.62 23.47 -9.45
C VAL A 33 -1.10 24.10 -8.15
N VAL A 34 0.15 23.86 -7.77
CA VAL A 34 0.79 24.53 -6.62
C VAL A 34 0.85 26.04 -6.85
N LEU A 35 1.35 26.49 -8.00
CA LEU A 35 1.40 27.93 -8.35
C LEU A 35 0.01 28.56 -8.42
N LEU A 36 -1.01 27.82 -8.88
CA LEU A 36 -2.39 28.29 -8.91
C LEU A 36 -2.97 28.52 -7.50
N LYS A 37 -2.57 27.69 -6.53
CA LYS A 37 -3.13 27.70 -5.16
C LYS A 37 -2.34 28.58 -4.20
N GLU A 38 -1.03 28.62 -4.33
CA GLU A 38 -0.13 29.35 -3.42
C GLU A 38 0.32 30.71 -3.98
N GLY A 39 0.12 30.95 -5.27
CA GLY A 39 0.59 32.16 -5.95
C GLY A 39 2.01 32.03 -6.49
N PRO A 40 2.67 33.15 -6.82
CA PRO A 40 4.06 33.15 -7.27
C PRO A 40 4.99 32.54 -6.22
N LEU A 41 5.91 31.67 -6.64
CA LEU A 41 6.86 30.99 -5.77
C LEU A 41 8.27 31.03 -6.35
N SER A 42 9.27 31.19 -5.50
CA SER A 42 10.68 31.05 -5.89
C SER A 42 11.00 29.61 -6.32
N LEU A 43 12.11 29.42 -7.07
CA LEU A 43 12.60 28.07 -7.41
C LEU A 43 12.79 27.22 -6.15
N LYS A 44 13.33 27.82 -5.09
CA LYS A 44 13.55 27.17 -3.81
C LYS A 44 12.25 26.68 -3.17
N GLU A 45 11.21 27.51 -3.15
CA GLU A 45 9.91 27.12 -2.60
C GLU A 45 9.23 26.01 -3.42
N LEU A 46 9.40 26.03 -4.75
CA LEU A 46 8.93 24.94 -5.61
C LEU A 46 9.70 23.63 -5.37
N GLU A 47 11.02 23.67 -5.22
CA GLU A 47 11.83 22.52 -4.81
C GLU A 47 11.36 21.94 -3.47
N GLU A 48 11.05 22.82 -2.52
CA GLU A 48 10.56 22.45 -1.19
C GLU A 48 9.21 21.73 -1.24
N ARG A 49 8.25 22.23 -2.03
CA ARG A 49 6.93 21.60 -2.23
C ARG A 49 7.05 20.27 -2.97
N THR A 50 7.90 20.24 -3.98
CA THR A 50 8.27 19.05 -4.74
C THR A 50 8.85 17.97 -3.84
N PHE A 51 9.80 18.36 -2.99
CA PHE A 51 10.43 17.46 -2.03
C PHE A 51 9.41 16.85 -1.07
N ALA A 52 8.55 17.69 -0.46
CA ALA A 52 7.52 17.23 0.46
C ALA A 52 6.57 16.22 -0.20
N PHE A 53 6.18 16.46 -1.46
CA PHE A 53 5.35 15.55 -2.24
C PHE A 53 6.07 14.22 -2.52
N VAL A 54 7.26 14.28 -3.12
CA VAL A 54 7.98 13.10 -3.63
C VAL A 54 8.52 12.22 -2.53
N TYR A 55 9.19 12.83 -1.55
CA TYR A 55 10.00 12.09 -0.59
C TYR A 55 9.14 11.21 0.32
N HIS A 56 7.91 11.63 0.60
CA HIS A 56 6.98 10.83 1.37
C HIS A 56 6.53 9.54 0.66
N PHE A 57 6.12 9.64 -0.60
CA PHE A 57 5.69 8.47 -1.38
C PHE A 57 6.86 7.53 -1.68
N HIS A 58 8.06 8.09 -1.91
CA HIS A 58 9.27 7.30 -2.00
C HIS A 58 9.56 6.57 -0.69
N GLY A 59 9.61 7.29 0.44
CA GLY A 59 9.83 6.74 1.78
C GLY A 59 8.87 5.60 2.12
N PHE A 60 7.59 5.77 1.76
CA PHE A 60 6.58 4.74 1.98
C PHE A 60 6.81 3.51 1.10
N GLY A 61 7.01 3.71 -0.22
CA GLY A 61 7.33 2.63 -1.15
C GLY A 61 8.56 1.83 -0.74
N TYR A 62 9.60 2.50 -0.23
CA TYR A 62 10.81 1.86 0.30
C TYR A 62 10.49 0.96 1.50
N SER A 63 9.80 1.50 2.51
CA SER A 63 9.47 0.76 3.74
C SER A 63 8.58 -0.45 3.49
N LEU A 64 7.62 -0.32 2.56
CA LEU A 64 6.76 -1.42 2.12
C LEU A 64 7.56 -2.51 1.41
N HIS A 65 8.37 -2.13 0.42
CA HIS A 65 9.15 -3.08 -0.36
C HIS A 65 10.14 -3.84 0.52
N GLU A 66 10.81 -3.14 1.44
CA GLU A 66 11.73 -3.74 2.40
C GLU A 66 11.04 -4.77 3.31
N GLU A 67 9.86 -4.47 3.84
CA GLU A 67 9.14 -5.43 4.69
C GLU A 67 8.70 -6.67 3.90
N VAL A 68 8.15 -6.47 2.69
CA VAL A 68 7.70 -7.56 1.83
C VAL A 68 8.88 -8.44 1.44
N GLU A 69 9.98 -7.88 0.95
CA GLU A 69 11.18 -8.65 0.61
C GLU A 69 11.76 -9.34 1.85
N ARG A 70 11.84 -8.68 3.00
CA ARG A 70 12.37 -9.30 4.23
C ARG A 70 11.54 -10.50 4.68
N LYS A 71 10.20 -10.42 4.59
CA LYS A 71 9.32 -11.56 4.90
C LYS A 71 9.47 -12.68 3.87
N VAL A 72 9.51 -12.34 2.59
CA VAL A 72 9.70 -13.31 1.50
C VAL A 72 11.06 -14.00 1.61
N TYR A 73 12.15 -13.26 1.83
CA TYR A 73 13.49 -13.83 2.00
C TYR A 73 13.65 -14.57 3.32
N GLY A 74 13.06 -14.08 4.41
CA GLY A 74 13.01 -14.81 5.68
C GLY A 74 12.31 -16.15 5.54
N PHE A 75 11.32 -16.25 4.65
CA PHE A 75 10.68 -17.51 4.29
C PHE A 75 11.56 -18.36 3.34
N LEU A 76 12.08 -17.78 2.26
CA LEU A 76 12.88 -18.50 1.24
C LEU A 76 14.23 -19.01 1.77
N SER A 77 14.86 -18.29 2.70
CA SER A 77 16.11 -18.69 3.34
C SER A 77 15.95 -19.95 4.19
N ARG A 78 14.75 -20.22 4.73
CA ARG A 78 14.43 -21.50 5.40
C ARG A 78 14.43 -22.69 4.43
N PHE A 79 14.33 -22.43 3.14
CA PHE A 79 14.41 -23.42 2.07
C PHE A 79 15.76 -23.38 1.32
N GLY A 80 16.79 -22.75 1.89
CA GLY A 80 18.14 -22.74 1.33
C GLY A 80 18.33 -21.88 0.07
N ARG A 81 17.34 -21.07 -0.33
CA ARG A 81 17.50 -20.12 -1.44
C ARG A 81 17.94 -18.76 -0.92
N GLN A 82 19.17 -18.38 -1.23
CA GLN A 82 19.64 -17.00 -1.07
C GLN A 82 19.65 -16.28 -2.43
N PRO A 83 19.30 -14.98 -2.47
CA PRO A 83 19.39 -14.20 -3.69
C PRO A 83 20.84 -14.00 -4.13
N GLU A 84 21.05 -13.99 -5.45
CA GLU A 84 22.36 -13.86 -6.10
C GLU A 84 22.95 -12.43 -6.01
N GLU A 85 22.10 -11.43 -5.78
CA GLU A 85 22.47 -10.02 -5.54
C GLU A 85 22.07 -9.60 -4.11
N ASP A 86 22.97 -8.93 -3.40
CA ASP A 86 22.68 -8.31 -2.11
C ASP A 86 21.55 -7.27 -2.24
N TYR A 87 20.57 -7.35 -1.33
CA TYR A 87 19.45 -6.42 -1.22
C TYR A 87 19.93 -4.97 -1.22
N SER A 88 21.03 -4.67 -0.51
CA SER A 88 21.59 -3.32 -0.44
C SER A 88 21.99 -2.77 -1.83
N ALA A 89 22.51 -3.64 -2.71
CA ALA A 89 22.96 -3.29 -4.05
C ALA A 89 21.79 -3.14 -5.04
N ARG A 90 20.78 -4.04 -4.98
CA ARG A 90 19.53 -3.89 -5.76
C ARG A 90 18.76 -2.64 -5.36
N MET A 91 18.69 -2.38 -4.06
CA MET A 91 18.02 -1.23 -3.49
C MET A 91 18.72 0.08 -3.89
N LYS A 92 20.05 0.09 -3.91
CA LYS A 92 20.83 1.23 -4.43
C LYS A 92 20.52 1.51 -5.90
N LYS A 93 20.47 0.48 -6.75
CA LYS A 93 20.09 0.62 -8.18
C LYS A 93 18.65 1.15 -8.35
N TRP A 94 17.69 0.69 -7.54
CA TRP A 94 16.31 1.17 -7.60
C TRP A 94 16.20 2.63 -7.17
N ARG A 95 16.91 3.03 -6.09
CA ARG A 95 17.03 4.41 -5.60
C ARG A 95 17.58 5.34 -6.66
N GLU A 96 18.75 5.02 -7.20
CA GLU A 96 19.43 5.81 -8.22
C GLU A 96 18.59 5.95 -9.50
N LYS A 97 17.75 4.97 -9.83
CA LYS A 97 16.86 5.00 -11.00
C LYS A 97 15.66 5.93 -10.81
N HIS A 98 15.13 6.05 -9.59
CA HIS A 98 13.92 6.83 -9.30
C HIS A 98 14.22 8.23 -8.80
N GLU A 99 15.33 8.45 -8.09
CA GLU A 99 15.73 9.78 -7.62
C GLU A 99 16.21 10.68 -8.78
N LYS A 100 16.89 10.12 -9.81
CA LYS A 100 17.34 10.86 -11.02
C LYS A 100 16.23 11.49 -11.90
N GLN A 101 14.96 11.39 -11.52
CA GLN A 101 13.83 11.76 -12.40
C GLN A 101 13.16 13.09 -12.08
N ILE A 102 13.46 13.72 -10.94
CA ILE A 102 12.75 14.93 -10.49
C ILE A 102 13.76 16.04 -10.30
N ASP A 103 13.72 17.01 -11.21
CA ASP A 103 14.57 18.20 -11.25
C ASP A 103 13.62 19.38 -11.48
N ALA A 104 13.34 20.12 -10.41
CA ALA A 104 12.37 21.21 -10.43
C ALA A 104 12.83 22.35 -11.36
N GLU A 105 14.14 22.57 -11.49
CA GLU A 105 14.72 23.58 -12.40
C GLU A 105 14.46 23.18 -13.86
N LEU A 106 14.72 21.92 -14.21
CA LEU A 106 14.45 21.39 -15.55
C LEU A 106 12.96 21.44 -15.90
N GLU A 107 12.09 21.16 -14.93
CA GLU A 107 10.64 21.21 -15.11
C GLU A 107 10.13 22.64 -15.25
N CYS A 108 10.63 23.57 -14.44
CA CYS A 108 10.31 24.99 -14.58
C CYS A 108 10.76 25.52 -15.94
N LYS A 109 11.96 25.13 -16.40
CA LYS A 109 12.44 25.49 -17.73
C LYS A 109 11.53 24.99 -18.85
N ASP A 110 11.11 23.72 -18.83
CA ASP A 110 10.18 23.17 -19.83
C ASP A 110 8.79 23.85 -19.75
N LEU A 111 8.30 24.18 -18.55
CA LEU A 111 7.05 24.93 -18.37
C LEU A 111 7.16 26.37 -18.90
N THR A 112 8.31 27.02 -18.74
CA THR A 112 8.61 28.34 -19.31
C THR A 112 8.70 28.28 -20.83
N GLU A 113 9.42 27.30 -21.40
CA GLU A 113 9.51 27.09 -22.85
C GLU A 113 8.15 26.85 -23.51
N ARG A 114 7.22 26.21 -22.79
CA ARG A 114 5.83 25.99 -23.24
C ARG A 114 4.91 27.20 -23.04
N GLY A 115 5.41 28.25 -22.39
CA GLY A 115 4.68 29.47 -22.08
C GLY A 115 3.59 29.28 -21.04
N PHE A 116 3.78 28.38 -20.06
CA PHE A 116 2.85 28.20 -18.95
C PHE A 116 3.25 29.03 -17.73
N ILE A 117 4.55 29.15 -17.43
CA ILE A 117 5.05 29.94 -16.30
C ILE A 117 6.07 30.97 -16.78
N ARG A 118 6.24 32.06 -16.03
CA ARG A 118 7.28 33.07 -16.25
C ARG A 118 7.88 33.53 -14.92
N LEU A 119 9.08 34.09 -14.94
CA LEU A 119 9.64 34.78 -13.77
C LEU A 119 9.08 36.21 -13.70
N ASN A 120 8.71 36.64 -12.50
CA ASN A 120 8.31 38.01 -12.23
C ASN A 120 9.54 38.87 -11.83
N GLU A 121 9.29 40.14 -11.47
CA GLU A 121 10.36 41.09 -11.07
C GLU A 121 11.10 40.70 -9.77
N GLU A 122 10.55 39.77 -9.00
CA GLU A 122 11.08 39.26 -7.73
C GLU A 122 11.78 37.88 -7.89
N ASP A 123 12.08 37.46 -9.12
CA ASP A 123 12.62 36.12 -9.45
C ASP A 123 11.72 34.95 -8.98
N ASN A 124 10.42 35.19 -8.84
CA ASN A 124 9.42 34.17 -8.53
C ASN A 124 8.72 33.67 -9.80
N TYR A 125 8.51 32.36 -9.89
CA TYR A 125 7.72 31.77 -10.95
C TYR A 125 6.24 32.08 -10.72
N GLU A 126 5.60 32.66 -11.72
CA GLU A 126 4.16 32.92 -11.76
C GLU A 126 3.51 32.30 -13.00
N LEU A 127 2.21 32.01 -12.89
CA LEU A 127 1.43 31.50 -14.00
C LEU A 127 1.19 32.62 -15.03
N THR A 128 1.43 32.30 -16.29
CA THR A 128 0.89 33.09 -17.42
C THR A 128 -0.63 32.83 -17.55
N GLU A 129 -1.33 33.60 -18.38
CA GLU A 129 -2.76 33.36 -18.64
C GLU A 129 -3.02 31.93 -19.16
N LYS A 130 -2.23 31.50 -20.14
CA LYS A 130 -2.25 30.13 -20.66
C LYS A 130 -1.91 29.09 -19.58
N GLY A 131 -0.98 29.41 -18.68
CA GLY A 131 -0.63 28.57 -17.54
C GLY A 131 -1.76 28.43 -16.53
N ARG A 132 -2.49 29.51 -16.27
CA ARG A 132 -3.64 29.54 -15.35
C ARG A 132 -4.77 28.65 -15.88
N GLU A 133 -5.09 28.73 -17.17
CA GLU A 133 -6.07 27.84 -17.80
C GLU A 133 -5.67 26.35 -17.67
N GLU A 134 -4.42 26.00 -17.98
CA GLU A 134 -3.93 24.61 -17.88
C GLU A 134 -3.85 24.14 -16.41
N ALA A 135 -3.50 25.03 -15.48
CA ALA A 135 -3.49 24.74 -14.05
C ALA A 135 -4.90 24.47 -13.51
N GLU A 136 -5.89 25.28 -13.90
CA GLU A 136 -7.29 25.08 -13.50
C GLU A 136 -7.86 23.78 -14.08
N LYS A 137 -7.56 23.48 -15.34
CA LYS A 137 -7.90 22.20 -15.96
C LYS A 137 -7.25 21.04 -15.21
N SER A 138 -5.96 21.12 -14.90
CA SER A 138 -5.22 20.10 -14.16
C SER A 138 -5.78 19.90 -12.74
N ALA A 139 -6.13 20.99 -12.04
CA ALA A 139 -6.76 20.95 -10.73
C ALA A 139 -8.13 20.26 -10.78
N ASN A 140 -8.93 20.56 -11.81
CA ASN A 140 -10.25 19.94 -12.03
C ASN A 140 -10.15 18.46 -12.39
N GLU A 141 -9.19 18.07 -13.25
CA GLU A 141 -8.92 16.66 -13.58
C GLU A 141 -8.51 15.88 -12.33
N MET A 142 -7.59 16.46 -11.55
CA MET A 142 -7.13 15.93 -10.27
C MET A 142 -8.30 15.72 -9.30
N GLU A 143 -9.15 16.74 -9.10
CA GLU A 143 -10.31 16.68 -8.22
C GLU A 143 -11.35 15.64 -8.66
N LYS A 144 -11.65 15.56 -9.95
CA LYS A 144 -12.55 14.53 -10.50
C LYS A 144 -11.99 13.13 -10.27
N ALA A 145 -10.68 12.93 -10.49
CA ALA A 145 -10.03 11.66 -10.21
C ALA A 145 -10.12 11.28 -8.72
N THR A 146 -9.95 12.24 -7.81
CA THR A 146 -10.09 12.02 -6.35
C THR A 146 -11.50 11.58 -5.97
N ILE A 147 -12.51 12.33 -6.42
CA ILE A 147 -13.91 12.04 -6.12
C ILE A 147 -14.28 10.68 -6.70
N SER A 148 -13.81 10.38 -7.92
CA SER A 148 -14.02 9.08 -8.54
C SER A 148 -13.38 7.95 -7.74
N ILE A 149 -12.10 8.05 -7.37
CA ILE A 149 -11.40 7.05 -6.54
C ILE A 149 -12.11 6.88 -5.20
N ARG A 150 -12.46 7.98 -4.53
CA ARG A 150 -13.17 7.93 -3.26
C ARG A 150 -14.51 7.22 -3.40
N ASN A 151 -15.30 7.58 -4.41
CA ASN A 151 -16.64 7.03 -4.57
C ASN A 151 -16.63 5.59 -5.08
N GLN A 152 -15.70 5.24 -5.98
CA GLN A 152 -15.65 3.94 -6.65
C GLN A 152 -14.78 2.90 -5.92
N LEU A 153 -13.83 3.33 -5.08
CA LEU A 153 -12.93 2.44 -4.35
C LEU A 153 -12.99 2.67 -2.85
N LEU A 154 -12.94 3.90 -2.33
CA LEU A 154 -12.75 4.12 -0.89
C LEU A 154 -14.05 4.30 -0.09
N SER A 155 -15.21 4.29 -0.75
CA SER A 155 -16.50 4.35 -0.07
C SER A 155 -16.91 2.95 0.43
N PRO A 156 -17.59 2.85 1.58
CA PRO A 156 -17.94 1.53 2.13
C PRO A 156 -18.76 0.67 1.18
N ALA A 157 -19.75 1.26 0.51
CA ALA A 157 -20.60 0.56 -0.45
C ALA A 157 -19.81 0.13 -1.70
N ALA A 158 -18.86 0.94 -2.18
CA ALA A 158 -18.07 0.54 -3.33
C ALA A 158 -17.04 -0.54 -2.98
N ALA A 159 -16.44 -0.48 -1.79
CA ALA A 159 -15.57 -1.55 -1.30
C ALA A 159 -16.31 -2.88 -1.19
N ALA A 160 -17.48 -2.91 -0.56
CA ALA A 160 -18.29 -4.12 -0.49
C ALA A 160 -18.71 -4.62 -1.88
N ARG A 161 -19.08 -3.74 -2.82
CA ARG A 161 -19.37 -4.12 -4.21
C ARG A 161 -18.16 -4.75 -4.90
N ASN A 162 -16.98 -4.15 -4.73
CA ASN A 162 -15.75 -4.65 -5.35
C ASN A 162 -15.33 -6.00 -4.74
N THR A 163 -15.60 -6.23 -3.44
CA THR A 163 -15.48 -7.55 -2.80
C THR A 163 -16.36 -8.58 -3.50
N VAL A 164 -17.67 -8.30 -3.67
CA VAL A 164 -18.60 -9.21 -4.38
C VAL A 164 -18.09 -9.62 -5.75
N VAL A 165 -17.64 -8.64 -6.54
CA VAL A 165 -17.12 -8.91 -7.89
C VAL A 165 -15.88 -9.78 -7.83
N THR A 166 -14.97 -9.51 -6.90
CA THR A 166 -13.72 -10.27 -6.76
C THR A 166 -14.00 -11.70 -6.33
N ASP A 167 -14.80 -11.90 -5.27
CA ASP A 167 -15.14 -13.23 -4.75
C ASP A 167 -15.88 -14.06 -5.79
N PHE A 168 -16.77 -13.45 -6.57
CA PHE A 168 -17.47 -14.13 -7.67
C PHE A 168 -16.48 -14.70 -8.70
N PHE A 169 -15.51 -13.90 -9.14
CA PHE A 169 -14.51 -14.35 -10.11
C PHE A 169 -13.56 -15.39 -9.51
N LEU A 170 -13.21 -15.27 -8.23
CA LEU A 170 -12.42 -16.27 -7.52
C LEU A 170 -13.16 -17.60 -7.42
N ALA A 171 -14.43 -17.59 -7.01
CA ALA A 171 -15.26 -18.78 -6.94
C ALA A 171 -15.38 -19.48 -8.29
N LEU A 172 -15.66 -18.72 -9.35
CA LEU A 172 -15.75 -19.27 -10.71
C LEU A 172 -14.43 -19.91 -11.16
N MET A 173 -13.31 -19.21 -10.96
CA MET A 173 -11.98 -19.71 -11.34
C MET A 173 -11.62 -20.98 -10.55
N LYS A 174 -11.84 -20.99 -9.23
CA LYS A 174 -11.55 -22.13 -8.35
C LYS A 174 -12.40 -23.34 -8.72
N LEU A 175 -13.71 -23.18 -8.85
CA LEU A 175 -14.62 -24.29 -9.19
C LEU A 175 -14.27 -24.90 -10.54
N LEU A 176 -14.10 -24.08 -11.59
CA LEU A 176 -13.74 -24.58 -12.91
C LEU A 176 -12.41 -25.36 -12.89
N ALA A 177 -11.39 -24.80 -12.25
CA ALA A 177 -10.10 -25.46 -12.13
C ALA A 177 -10.15 -26.72 -11.25
N GLY A 178 -10.98 -26.70 -10.20
CA GLY A 178 -11.23 -27.83 -9.31
C GLY A 178 -11.82 -29.02 -10.05
N PHE A 179 -12.86 -28.79 -10.86
CA PHE A 179 -13.45 -29.84 -11.69
C PHE A 179 -12.48 -30.36 -12.77
N ILE A 180 -11.74 -29.48 -13.44
CA ILE A 180 -10.75 -29.88 -14.46
C ILE A 180 -9.61 -30.71 -13.84
N SER A 181 -9.16 -30.35 -12.63
CA SER A 181 -8.08 -31.04 -11.91
C SER A 181 -8.55 -32.22 -11.05
N ALA A 182 -9.86 -32.50 -11.02
CA ALA A 182 -10.49 -33.43 -10.07
C ALA A 182 -10.04 -33.20 -8.61
N SER A 183 -9.73 -31.95 -8.25
CA SER A 183 -9.23 -31.60 -6.92
C SER A 183 -10.39 -31.31 -5.99
N VAL A 184 -10.68 -32.26 -5.09
CA VAL A 184 -11.74 -32.10 -4.07
C VAL A 184 -11.49 -30.86 -3.20
N GLY A 185 -10.23 -30.61 -2.80
CA GLY A 185 -9.88 -29.45 -1.99
C GLY A 185 -10.13 -28.11 -2.70
N LEU A 186 -9.78 -28.00 -3.99
CA LEU A 186 -10.04 -26.79 -4.76
C LEU A 186 -11.54 -26.60 -5.08
N ILE A 187 -12.29 -27.70 -5.25
CA ILE A 187 -13.74 -27.65 -5.41
C ILE A 187 -14.40 -27.13 -4.11
N ALA A 188 -13.98 -27.65 -2.96
CA ALA A 188 -14.49 -27.23 -1.65
C ALA A 188 -14.21 -25.74 -1.40
N ASP A 189 -12.97 -25.29 -1.59
CA ASP A 189 -12.61 -23.87 -1.43
C ASP A 189 -13.28 -22.96 -2.49
N GLY A 190 -13.53 -23.47 -3.69
CA GLY A 190 -14.33 -22.79 -4.70
C GLY A 190 -15.81 -22.64 -4.33
N ALA A 191 -16.38 -23.65 -3.66
CA ALA A 191 -17.76 -23.63 -3.16
C ALA A 191 -17.90 -22.68 -1.97
N ASP A 192 -16.93 -22.67 -1.06
CA ASP A 192 -16.87 -21.69 0.03
C ASP A 192 -16.80 -20.27 -0.53
N ALA A 193 -15.91 -19.99 -1.49
CA ALA A 193 -15.83 -18.67 -2.14
C ALA A 193 -17.14 -18.25 -2.85
N ALA A 194 -17.95 -19.21 -3.31
CA ALA A 194 -19.28 -18.92 -3.85
C ALA A 194 -20.27 -18.50 -2.76
N ILE A 195 -20.22 -19.13 -1.58
CA ILE A 195 -20.98 -18.71 -0.39
C ILE A 195 -20.51 -17.32 0.06
N ASP A 196 -19.21 -17.04 0.02
CA ASP A 196 -18.66 -15.73 0.38
C ASP A 196 -19.08 -14.63 -0.59
N THR A 197 -19.25 -14.96 -1.87
CA THR A 197 -19.84 -14.04 -2.84
C THR A 197 -21.26 -13.63 -2.41
N VAL A 198 -22.06 -14.58 -1.94
CA VAL A 198 -23.42 -14.32 -1.42
C VAL A 198 -23.38 -13.51 -0.13
N SER A 199 -22.49 -13.86 0.80
CA SER A 199 -22.32 -13.16 2.08
C SER A 199 -21.86 -11.71 1.84
N ALA A 200 -20.92 -11.49 0.91
CA ALA A 200 -20.44 -10.18 0.50
C ALA A 200 -21.53 -9.36 -0.18
N PHE A 201 -22.42 -10.00 -0.95
CA PHE A 201 -23.57 -9.31 -1.55
C PHE A 201 -24.53 -8.81 -0.47
N ILE A 202 -24.78 -9.61 0.57
CA ILE A 202 -25.60 -9.21 1.72
C ILE A 202 -24.93 -8.06 2.47
N VAL A 203 -23.60 -8.09 2.66
CA VAL A 203 -22.86 -6.96 3.26
C VAL A 203 -23.02 -5.70 2.42
N TRP A 204 -22.83 -5.79 1.10
CA TRP A 204 -23.02 -4.66 0.19
C TRP A 204 -24.43 -4.07 0.27
N ALA A 205 -25.45 -4.93 0.22
CA ALA A 205 -26.84 -4.54 0.37
C ALA A 205 -27.09 -3.91 1.75
N GLY A 206 -26.56 -4.50 2.82
CA GLY A 206 -26.63 -4.01 4.18
C GLY A 206 -26.07 -2.60 4.31
N ILE A 207 -24.87 -2.34 3.77
CA ILE A 207 -24.27 -0.99 3.76
C ILE A 207 -25.13 -0.02 2.94
N LYS A 208 -25.58 -0.44 1.75
CA LYS A 208 -26.40 0.40 0.85
C LYS A 208 -27.73 0.81 1.49
N PHE A 209 -28.37 -0.08 2.24
CA PHE A 209 -29.64 0.16 2.92
C PHE A 209 -29.50 0.57 4.40
N LYS A 210 -28.29 0.95 4.84
CA LYS A 210 -27.99 1.37 6.23
C LYS A 210 -28.36 0.31 7.30
N LYS A 211 -28.28 -0.95 6.93
CA LYS A 211 -28.47 -2.15 7.76
C LYS A 211 -27.16 -2.94 7.90
N GLU A 212 -26.05 -2.22 8.05
CA GLU A 212 -24.70 -2.78 8.03
C GLU A 212 -24.49 -3.92 9.06
N PHE A 213 -25.11 -3.80 10.23
CA PHE A 213 -25.01 -4.79 11.29
C PHE A 213 -25.49 -6.19 10.86
N PHE A 214 -26.51 -6.29 10.00
CA PHE A 214 -26.94 -7.57 9.44
C PHE A 214 -25.84 -8.24 8.61
N GLY A 215 -25.11 -7.45 7.82
CA GLY A 215 -23.95 -7.95 7.07
C GLY A 215 -22.86 -8.49 7.99
N THR A 216 -22.59 -7.81 9.11
CA THR A 216 -21.64 -8.26 10.14
C THR A 216 -22.04 -9.64 10.70
N LEU A 217 -23.31 -9.81 11.10
CA LEU A 217 -23.82 -11.08 11.63
C LEU A 217 -23.76 -12.22 10.61
N ILE A 218 -24.03 -11.93 9.34
CA ILE A 218 -23.94 -12.92 8.26
C ILE A 218 -22.50 -13.40 8.10
N ILE A 219 -21.51 -12.50 8.07
CA ILE A 219 -20.10 -12.89 7.98
C ILE A 219 -19.69 -13.74 9.19
N ILE A 220 -20.02 -13.32 10.41
CA ILE A 220 -19.72 -14.09 11.62
C ILE A 220 -20.34 -15.50 11.56
N SER A 221 -21.61 -15.59 11.12
CA SER A 221 -22.30 -16.88 10.99
C SER A 221 -21.65 -17.77 9.95
N MET A 222 -21.29 -17.22 8.79
CA MET A 222 -20.59 -17.96 7.74
C MET A 222 -19.21 -18.43 8.21
N MET A 223 -18.46 -17.61 8.94
CA MET A 223 -17.17 -18.04 9.51
C MET A 223 -17.31 -19.26 10.44
N PHE A 224 -18.36 -19.33 11.26
CA PHE A 224 -18.62 -20.52 12.08
C PHE A 224 -19.01 -21.73 11.23
N ILE A 225 -19.83 -21.53 10.19
CA ILE A 225 -20.20 -22.59 9.24
C ILE A 225 -18.94 -23.14 8.54
N THR A 226 -18.12 -22.25 7.97
CA THR A 226 -16.85 -22.62 7.31
C THR A 226 -15.91 -23.33 8.28
N ALA A 227 -15.78 -22.84 9.52
CA ALA A 227 -14.95 -23.52 10.52
C ALA A 227 -15.43 -24.94 10.81
N ILE A 228 -16.74 -25.14 10.97
CA ILE A 228 -17.34 -26.46 11.19
C ILE A 228 -17.13 -27.36 9.97
N SER A 229 -17.42 -26.86 8.77
CA SER A 229 -17.27 -27.61 7.51
C SER A 229 -15.82 -28.04 7.27
N VAL A 230 -14.87 -27.10 7.30
CA VAL A 230 -13.43 -27.37 7.12
C VAL A 230 -12.91 -28.28 8.23
N GLY A 231 -13.37 -28.07 9.47
CA GLY A 231 -12.95 -28.89 10.61
C GLY A 231 -13.42 -30.33 10.50
N TYR A 232 -14.68 -30.52 10.08
CA TYR A 232 -15.25 -31.84 9.83
C TYR A 232 -14.52 -32.56 8.70
N GLU A 233 -14.30 -31.90 7.56
CA GLU A 233 -13.57 -32.49 6.42
C GLU A 233 -12.15 -32.89 6.82
N SER A 234 -11.45 -32.02 7.55
CA SER A 234 -10.10 -32.28 8.04
C SER A 234 -10.06 -33.48 8.98
N ALA A 235 -11.04 -33.62 9.87
CA ALA A 235 -11.13 -34.75 10.79
C ALA A 235 -11.38 -36.06 10.04
N ILE A 236 -12.30 -36.08 9.08
CA ILE A 236 -12.58 -37.25 8.24
C ILE A 236 -11.34 -37.65 7.45
N LYS A 237 -10.65 -36.69 6.80
CA LYS A 237 -9.43 -36.98 6.04
C LYS A 237 -8.30 -37.56 6.89
N ILE A 238 -8.18 -37.17 8.16
CA ILE A 238 -7.20 -37.79 9.08
C ILE A 238 -7.57 -39.24 9.37
N VAL A 239 -8.86 -39.53 9.58
CA VAL A 239 -9.33 -40.91 9.78
C VAL A 239 -9.14 -41.73 8.50
N ASP A 240 -9.45 -41.16 7.34
CA ASP A 240 -9.34 -41.84 6.04
C ASP A 240 -7.89 -42.06 5.61
N ALA A 241 -6.98 -41.14 5.95
CA ALA A 241 -5.54 -41.33 5.72
C ALA A 241 -4.96 -42.55 6.46
N ILE A 242 -5.68 -43.06 7.48
CA ILE A 242 -5.32 -44.28 8.22
C ILE A 242 -5.95 -45.53 7.57
N THR A 243 -7.04 -45.39 6.80
CA THR A 243 -7.88 -46.52 6.37
C THR A 243 -7.93 -46.76 4.84
N THR A 244 -7.62 -45.75 4.01
CA THR A 244 -7.90 -45.81 2.56
C THR A 244 -6.78 -45.21 1.70
N THR A 245 -6.58 -45.76 0.49
CA THR A 245 -5.69 -45.21 -0.54
C THR A 245 -6.37 -44.02 -1.24
N THR A 246 -5.95 -42.79 -0.94
CA THR A 246 -6.51 -41.56 -1.54
C THR A 246 -6.20 -41.47 -3.05
N LEU A 247 -7.20 -41.11 -3.86
CA LEU A 247 -7.03 -40.86 -5.30
C LEU A 247 -6.13 -39.63 -5.54
N PRO A 248 -5.12 -39.72 -6.43
CA PRO A 248 -4.22 -38.60 -6.69
C PRO A 248 -4.91 -37.46 -7.45
N ILE A 249 -4.54 -36.22 -7.11
CA ILE A 249 -4.94 -35.03 -7.86
C ILE A 249 -4.35 -35.13 -9.28
N SER A 250 -5.19 -34.95 -10.32
CA SER A 250 -4.75 -35.16 -11.70
C SER A 250 -3.84 -34.02 -12.20
N LEU A 251 -4.06 -32.79 -11.73
CA LEU A 251 -3.34 -31.59 -12.16
C LEU A 251 -2.94 -30.69 -10.96
N PRO A 252 -1.99 -31.12 -10.11
CA PRO A 252 -1.62 -30.38 -8.89
C PRO A 252 -1.03 -28.99 -9.18
N TYR A 253 -0.34 -28.81 -10.32
CA TYR A 253 0.20 -27.50 -10.72
C TYR A 253 -0.89 -26.47 -11.04
N LEU A 254 -2.02 -26.90 -11.60
CA LEU A 254 -3.17 -26.04 -11.87
C LEU A 254 -3.77 -25.54 -10.54
N VAL A 255 -3.90 -26.45 -9.57
CA VAL A 255 -4.36 -26.12 -8.22
C VAL A 255 -3.46 -25.09 -7.56
N VAL A 256 -2.14 -25.33 -7.53
CA VAL A 256 -1.17 -24.39 -6.96
C VAL A 256 -1.23 -23.01 -7.63
N THR A 257 -1.41 -22.97 -8.95
CA THR A 257 -1.46 -21.70 -9.69
C THR A 257 -2.72 -20.90 -9.35
N VAL A 258 -3.88 -21.55 -9.40
CA VAL A 258 -5.18 -20.92 -9.13
C VAL A 258 -5.27 -20.45 -7.67
N GLU A 259 -4.84 -21.29 -6.73
CA GLU A 259 -4.77 -20.89 -5.32
C GLU A 259 -3.73 -19.80 -5.06
N GLY A 260 -2.62 -19.80 -5.80
CA GLY A 260 -1.63 -18.71 -5.72
C GLY A 260 -2.24 -17.35 -6.11
N ILE A 261 -3.07 -17.32 -7.16
CA ILE A 261 -3.81 -16.12 -7.56
C ILE A 261 -4.85 -15.75 -6.49
N ALA A 262 -5.60 -16.73 -5.99
CA ALA A 262 -6.61 -16.51 -4.95
C ALA A 262 -6.01 -15.97 -3.66
N LEU A 263 -4.85 -16.48 -3.23
CA LEU A 263 -4.11 -16.03 -2.06
C LEU A 263 -3.71 -14.55 -2.20
N ILE A 264 -3.20 -14.15 -3.36
CA ILE A 264 -2.84 -12.75 -3.63
C ILE A 264 -4.08 -11.86 -3.61
N ALA A 265 -5.17 -12.29 -4.24
CA ALA A 265 -6.43 -11.55 -4.27
C ALA A 265 -7.03 -11.38 -2.86
N ALA A 266 -7.05 -12.45 -2.06
CA ALA A 266 -7.49 -12.44 -0.67
C ALA A 266 -6.63 -11.52 0.22
N ALA A 267 -5.30 -11.49 -0.01
CA ALA A 267 -4.42 -10.55 0.66
C ALA A 267 -4.76 -9.09 0.29
N ILE A 268 -4.96 -8.80 -1.00
CA ILE A 268 -5.35 -7.46 -1.46
C ILE A 268 -6.69 -7.05 -0.84
N LEU A 269 -7.70 -7.93 -0.88
CA LEU A 269 -9.02 -7.69 -0.27
C LEU A 269 -8.90 -7.45 1.24
N HIS A 270 -8.16 -8.28 1.96
CA HIS A 270 -7.91 -8.11 3.39
C HIS A 270 -7.41 -6.69 3.70
N PHE A 271 -6.38 -6.22 2.99
CA PHE A 271 -5.80 -4.89 3.20
C PHE A 271 -6.77 -3.78 2.83
N TYR A 272 -7.40 -3.89 1.67
CA TYR A 272 -8.32 -2.91 1.14
C TYR A 272 -9.56 -2.73 2.02
N GLN A 273 -10.23 -3.83 2.38
CA GLN A 273 -11.39 -3.83 3.26
C GLN A 273 -11.02 -3.36 4.67
N ARG A 274 -9.83 -3.71 5.19
CA ARG A 274 -9.35 -3.20 6.50
C ARG A 274 -9.22 -1.68 6.49
N TYR A 275 -8.59 -1.15 5.44
CA TYR A 275 -8.36 0.28 5.29
C TYR A 275 -9.69 1.04 5.18
N VAL A 276 -10.57 0.62 4.28
CA VAL A 276 -11.87 1.28 4.08
C VAL A 276 -12.75 1.12 5.32
N GLY A 277 -12.78 -0.08 5.91
CA GLY A 277 -13.56 -0.38 7.10
C GLY A 277 -13.17 0.49 8.29
N LYS A 278 -11.88 0.56 8.63
CA LYS A 278 -11.41 1.38 9.76
C LYS A 278 -11.66 2.88 9.53
N ASN A 279 -11.35 3.38 8.33
CA ASN A 279 -11.47 4.81 8.02
C ASN A 279 -12.91 5.31 7.96
N ASN A 280 -13.88 4.42 7.77
CA ASN A 280 -15.29 4.76 7.70
C ASN A 280 -16.10 4.22 8.90
N GLY A 281 -15.45 3.62 9.91
CA GLY A 281 -16.14 3.06 11.07
C GLY A 281 -17.04 1.84 10.75
N SER A 282 -16.74 1.11 9.68
CA SER A 282 -17.59 0.04 9.16
C SER A 282 -17.15 -1.33 9.68
N LEU A 283 -17.87 -1.84 10.69
CA LEU A 283 -17.63 -3.17 11.27
C LEU A 283 -17.90 -4.30 10.25
N ALA A 284 -18.82 -4.11 9.29
CA ALA A 284 -19.06 -5.14 8.27
C ALA A 284 -17.86 -5.31 7.33
N LEU A 285 -17.21 -4.21 6.93
CA LEU A 285 -15.98 -4.29 6.12
C LEU A 285 -14.79 -4.82 6.93
N ILE A 286 -14.71 -4.49 8.22
CA ILE A 286 -13.74 -5.10 9.13
C ILE A 286 -13.94 -6.61 9.22
N SER A 287 -15.20 -7.07 9.25
CA SER A 287 -15.54 -8.49 9.27
C SER A 287 -15.16 -9.17 7.94
N GLN A 288 -15.51 -8.58 6.79
CA GLN A 288 -15.05 -9.07 5.48
C GLN A 288 -13.53 -9.13 5.38
N SER A 289 -12.81 -8.16 5.95
CA SER A 289 -11.35 -8.18 6.00
C SER A 289 -10.80 -9.35 6.79
N ILE A 290 -11.45 -9.76 7.88
CA ILE A 290 -11.03 -10.93 8.67
C ILE A 290 -11.34 -12.21 7.91
N ASP A 291 -12.47 -12.26 7.25
CA ASP A 291 -12.87 -13.38 6.39
C ASP A 291 -11.90 -13.57 5.20
N SER A 292 -11.57 -12.50 4.48
CA SER A 292 -10.53 -12.50 3.45
C SER A 292 -9.14 -12.93 3.99
N LYS A 293 -8.81 -12.60 5.25
CA LYS A 293 -7.58 -13.09 5.90
C LYS A 293 -7.64 -14.61 6.12
N ASN A 294 -8.82 -15.16 6.40
CA ASN A 294 -8.99 -16.61 6.55
C ASN A 294 -8.79 -17.33 5.22
N HIS A 295 -9.26 -16.77 4.10
CA HIS A 295 -8.99 -17.33 2.77
C HIS A 295 -7.51 -17.35 2.40
N ILE A 296 -6.67 -16.46 2.96
CA ILE A 296 -5.20 -16.55 2.80
C ILE A 296 -4.69 -17.86 3.43
N TYR A 297 -5.19 -18.22 4.62
CA TYR A 297 -4.80 -19.46 5.30
C TYR A 297 -5.36 -20.70 4.59
N VAL A 298 -6.62 -20.65 4.13
CA VAL A 298 -7.25 -21.74 3.35
C VAL A 298 -6.47 -21.97 2.04
N ALA A 299 -6.23 -20.92 1.25
CA ALA A 299 -5.48 -21.03 -0.01
C ALA A 299 -4.06 -21.57 0.23
N ALA A 300 -3.37 -21.10 1.27
CA ALA A 300 -2.07 -21.64 1.64
C ALA A 300 -2.13 -23.13 2.01
N ALA A 301 -3.17 -23.57 2.73
CA ALA A 301 -3.39 -24.96 3.05
C ALA A 301 -3.61 -25.83 1.80
N VAL A 302 -4.45 -25.37 0.87
CA VAL A 302 -4.72 -26.08 -0.39
C VAL A 302 -3.45 -26.16 -1.25
N ILE A 303 -2.64 -25.08 -1.33
CA ILE A 303 -1.34 -25.09 -2.01
C ILE A 303 -0.40 -26.12 -1.39
N ILE A 304 -0.26 -26.12 -0.06
CA ILE A 304 0.64 -27.06 0.63
C ILE A 304 0.14 -28.49 0.44
N GLY A 305 -1.17 -28.73 0.50
CA GLY A 305 -1.78 -30.02 0.21
C GLY A 305 -1.49 -30.50 -1.21
N ALA A 306 -1.70 -29.63 -2.21
CA ALA A 306 -1.41 -29.93 -3.61
C ALA A 306 0.08 -30.23 -3.83
N ILE A 307 0.99 -29.46 -3.24
CA ILE A 307 2.43 -29.71 -3.32
C ILE A 307 2.79 -31.04 -2.64
N SER A 308 2.23 -31.32 -1.46
CA SER A 308 2.49 -32.56 -0.71
C SER A 308 2.03 -33.79 -1.48
N SER A 309 0.91 -33.68 -2.20
CA SER A 309 0.39 -34.76 -3.06
C SER A 309 1.34 -35.13 -4.20
N ILE A 310 2.15 -34.17 -4.71
CA ILE A 310 3.19 -34.44 -5.73
C ILE A 310 4.27 -35.37 -5.16
N PHE A 311 4.54 -35.29 -3.86
CA PHE A 311 5.51 -36.15 -3.17
C PHE A 311 4.88 -37.41 -2.57
N GLY A 312 3.61 -37.70 -2.87
CA GLY A 312 2.89 -38.87 -2.34
C GLY A 312 2.49 -38.74 -0.86
N ILE A 313 2.47 -37.54 -0.30
CA ILE A 313 2.07 -37.28 1.08
C ILE A 313 0.67 -36.67 1.10
N TYR A 314 -0.33 -37.45 1.51
CA TYR A 314 -1.75 -37.10 1.35
C TYR A 314 -2.45 -36.64 2.64
N PHE A 315 -1.79 -36.63 3.80
CA PHE A 315 -2.41 -36.26 5.09
C PHE A 315 -2.08 -34.82 5.54
N VAL A 316 -1.18 -34.14 4.84
CA VAL A 316 -0.67 -32.81 5.24
C VAL A 316 -1.76 -31.74 5.11
N ASP A 317 -2.63 -31.84 4.10
CA ASP A 317 -3.75 -30.92 3.91
C ASP A 317 -4.71 -30.96 5.11
N ALA A 318 -4.99 -32.16 5.63
CA ALA A 318 -5.90 -32.37 6.74
C ALA A 318 -5.36 -31.82 8.08
N LEU A 319 -4.05 -31.97 8.34
CA LEU A 319 -3.42 -31.38 9.52
C LEU A 319 -3.45 -29.85 9.47
N ILE A 320 -3.19 -29.27 8.30
CA ILE A 320 -3.26 -27.82 8.12
C ILE A 320 -4.71 -27.34 8.20
N GLY A 321 -5.67 -28.11 7.68
CA GLY A 321 -7.09 -27.82 7.79
C GLY A 321 -7.57 -27.67 9.24
N ILE A 322 -7.13 -28.54 10.15
CA ILE A 322 -7.39 -28.36 11.60
C ILE A 322 -6.84 -27.02 12.11
N PHE A 323 -5.60 -26.69 11.76
CA PHE A 323 -5.00 -25.42 12.16
C PHE A 323 -5.82 -24.23 11.64
N VAL A 324 -6.23 -24.27 10.36
CA VAL A 324 -7.07 -23.24 9.75
C VAL A 324 -8.42 -23.11 10.48
N THR A 325 -9.11 -24.22 10.75
CA THR A 325 -10.35 -24.24 11.54
C THR A 325 -10.19 -23.54 12.88
N VAL A 326 -9.13 -23.85 13.64
CA VAL A 326 -8.87 -23.20 14.93
C VAL A 326 -8.69 -21.70 14.76
N ARG A 327 -7.99 -21.25 13.71
CA ARG A 327 -7.81 -19.81 13.43
C ARG A 327 -9.13 -19.12 13.08
N ILE A 328 -9.96 -19.73 12.23
CA ILE A 328 -11.28 -19.20 11.87
C ILE A 328 -12.18 -19.09 13.10
N LEU A 329 -12.19 -20.10 13.99
CA LEU A 329 -12.96 -20.06 15.23
C LEU A 329 -12.53 -18.93 16.17
N ILE A 330 -11.22 -18.76 16.37
CA ILE A 330 -10.69 -17.66 17.19
C ILE A 330 -11.15 -16.32 16.62
N ASP A 331 -10.98 -16.12 15.32
CA ASP A 331 -11.36 -14.89 14.63
C ASP A 331 -12.88 -14.64 14.70
N GLY A 332 -13.71 -15.68 14.58
CA GLY A 332 -15.17 -15.58 14.68
C GLY A 332 -15.64 -15.23 16.09
N ILE A 333 -15.04 -15.84 17.11
CA ILE A 333 -15.32 -15.52 18.53
C ILE A 333 -14.90 -14.09 18.86
N GLU A 334 -13.74 -13.65 18.39
CA GLU A 334 -13.25 -12.28 18.59
C GLU A 334 -14.16 -11.26 17.90
N LEU A 335 -14.58 -11.51 16.65
CA LEU A 335 -15.54 -10.67 15.94
C LEU A 335 -16.90 -10.62 16.64
N SER A 336 -17.36 -11.76 17.15
CA SER A 336 -18.62 -11.85 17.89
C SER A 336 -18.61 -10.96 19.12
N LYS A 337 -17.49 -10.92 19.85
CA LYS A 337 -17.30 -10.02 21.00
C LYS A 337 -17.34 -8.55 20.59
N ASP A 338 -16.73 -8.21 19.46
CA ASP A 338 -16.71 -6.83 18.95
C ASP A 338 -18.05 -6.37 18.35
N ALA A 339 -18.91 -7.30 17.97
CA ALA A 339 -20.27 -7.01 17.51
C ALA A 339 -21.24 -6.73 18.67
N LEU A 340 -20.94 -7.18 19.91
CA LEU A 340 -21.82 -6.98 21.07
C LEU A 340 -22.13 -5.51 21.40
N PRO A 341 -21.18 -4.57 21.38
CA PRO A 341 -21.47 -3.14 21.58
C PRO A 341 -22.43 -2.57 20.53
N SER A 342 -22.30 -2.98 19.26
CA SER A 342 -23.21 -2.53 18.20
C SER A 342 -24.66 -2.97 18.43
N ILE A 343 -24.88 -4.14 19.04
CA ILE A 343 -26.22 -4.61 19.45
C ILE A 343 -26.83 -3.68 20.50
N LYS A 344 -25.99 -3.15 21.39
CA LYS A 344 -26.40 -2.22 22.47
C LYS A 344 -26.55 -0.77 21.98
N GLY A 345 -26.30 -0.49 20.70
CA GLY A 345 -26.33 0.85 20.13
C GLY A 345 -25.08 1.69 20.44
N GLU A 346 -24.03 1.08 20.96
CA GLU A 346 -22.75 1.74 21.24
C GLU A 346 -21.88 1.81 19.97
N ALA A 347 -21.02 2.82 19.89
CA ALA A 347 -20.02 2.91 18.83
C ALA A 347 -19.00 1.78 18.98
N THR A 348 -18.75 1.03 17.90
CA THR A 348 -17.76 -0.04 17.91
C THR A 348 -16.35 0.53 17.97
N ASP A 349 -15.56 0.11 18.96
CA ASP A 349 -14.13 0.42 18.97
C ASP A 349 -13.38 -0.45 17.96
N LEU A 350 -12.92 0.19 16.87
CA LEU A 350 -12.13 -0.46 15.83
C LEU A 350 -10.61 -0.28 16.01
N SER A 351 -10.16 0.32 17.11
CA SER A 351 -8.74 0.65 17.35
C SER A 351 -7.82 -0.56 17.34
N ARG A 352 -8.31 -1.73 17.81
CA ARG A 352 -7.58 -3.00 17.79
C ARG A 352 -7.23 -3.46 16.37
N TYR A 353 -8.03 -3.07 15.38
CA TYR A 353 -7.84 -3.41 13.98
C TYR A 353 -6.85 -2.45 13.33
N LYS A 354 -5.56 -2.69 13.54
CA LYS A 354 -4.49 -1.93 12.89
C LYS A 354 -4.58 -2.09 11.38
N ILE A 355 -4.43 -0.99 10.64
CA ILE A 355 -4.29 -1.06 9.19
C ILE A 355 -2.90 -1.63 8.92
N PRO A 356 -2.77 -2.70 8.13
CA PRO A 356 -1.46 -3.21 7.77
C PRO A 356 -0.65 -2.11 7.07
N PHE A 357 0.63 -2.02 7.41
CA PHE A 357 1.52 -0.95 6.97
C PHE A 357 1.19 0.47 7.49
N GLU A 358 0.19 0.67 8.35
CA GLU A 358 -0.06 1.95 9.05
C GLU A 358 1.17 2.43 9.80
N LYS A 359 1.86 1.48 10.45
CA LYS A 359 3.16 1.73 11.09
C LYS A 359 4.20 2.21 10.08
N HIS A 360 4.30 1.58 8.91
CA HIS A 360 5.27 1.93 7.89
C HIS A 360 4.96 3.29 7.25
N TRP A 361 3.69 3.59 7.01
CA TRP A 361 3.22 4.91 6.61
C TRP A 361 3.59 5.98 7.66
N HIS A 362 3.33 5.70 8.93
CA HIS A 362 3.71 6.59 10.04
C HIS A 362 5.22 6.80 10.13
N LEU A 363 6.02 5.72 10.04
CA LEU A 363 7.48 5.79 10.05
C LEU A 363 8.01 6.58 8.86
N SER A 364 7.44 6.40 7.67
CA SER A 364 7.77 7.20 6.49
C SER A 364 7.52 8.69 6.72
N LYS A 365 6.36 9.06 7.31
CA LYS A 365 6.08 10.46 7.70
C LYS A 365 7.14 11.03 8.64
N LEU A 366 7.50 10.29 9.69
CA LEU A 366 8.53 10.73 10.63
C LEU A 366 9.89 10.92 9.95
N GLU A 367 10.26 10.02 9.04
CA GLU A 367 11.51 10.12 8.29
C GLU A 367 11.53 11.34 7.37
N THR A 368 10.43 11.63 6.66
CA THR A 368 10.26 12.87 5.88
C THR A 368 10.47 14.11 6.75
N PHE A 369 9.87 14.15 7.96
CA PHE A 369 10.04 15.28 8.88
C PHE A 369 11.47 15.43 9.38
N LYS A 370 12.14 14.32 9.71
CA LYS A 370 13.56 14.34 10.13
C LYS A 370 14.46 14.89 9.03
N ILE A 371 14.26 14.47 7.79
CA ILE A 371 15.06 14.94 6.66
C ILE A 371 14.77 16.40 6.36
N TRP A 372 13.51 16.82 6.48
CA TRP A 372 13.15 18.22 6.40
C TRP A 372 13.85 19.08 7.45
N ILE A 373 13.94 18.61 8.71
CA ILE A 373 14.70 19.30 9.77
C ILE A 373 16.16 19.47 9.35
N LEU A 374 16.82 18.41 8.88
CA LEU A 374 18.21 18.47 8.44
C LEU A 374 18.40 19.42 7.24
N TYR A 375 17.45 19.41 6.30
CA TYR A 375 17.43 20.32 5.16
C TYR A 375 17.32 21.77 5.61
N SER A 376 16.37 22.10 6.50
CA SER A 376 16.21 23.47 7.01
C SER A 376 17.41 23.95 7.82
N ILE A 377 18.11 23.09 8.57
CA ILE A 377 19.36 23.49 9.24
C ILE A 377 20.44 23.83 8.20
N LYS A 378 20.50 23.08 7.10
CA LYS A 378 21.54 23.24 6.06
C LYS A 378 21.29 24.43 5.14
N GLU A 379 20.09 24.52 4.56
CA GLU A 379 19.78 25.39 3.42
C GLU A 379 19.05 26.67 3.85
N ASP A 380 18.39 26.65 5.01
CA ASP A 380 17.69 27.81 5.59
C ASP A 380 18.43 28.40 6.80
N ASN A 381 19.55 27.78 7.22
CA ASN A 381 20.31 28.14 8.43
C ASN A 381 19.46 28.20 9.71
N LEU A 382 18.35 27.46 9.77
CA LEU A 382 17.50 27.42 10.96
C LEU A 382 18.17 26.59 12.05
N SER A 383 18.19 27.08 13.28
CA SER A 383 18.93 26.40 14.35
C SER A 383 18.13 26.24 15.64
N THR A 384 17.08 27.04 15.86
CA THR A 384 16.29 26.95 17.09
C THR A 384 15.09 26.01 16.94
N LYS A 385 14.58 25.49 18.08
CA LYS A 385 13.34 24.70 18.11
C LYS A 385 12.17 25.41 17.42
N LYS A 386 11.98 26.70 17.71
CA LYS A 386 10.85 27.50 17.22
C LYS A 386 10.89 27.64 15.70
N GLU A 387 12.06 27.93 15.14
CA GLU A 387 12.27 28.05 13.70
C GLU A 387 12.00 26.73 12.98
N LEU A 388 12.55 25.61 13.48
CA LEU A 388 12.38 24.31 12.86
C LEU A 388 10.93 23.82 12.90
N ILE A 389 10.22 24.04 14.01
CA ILE A 389 8.79 23.73 14.11
C ILE A 389 7.96 24.60 13.15
N ASN A 390 8.27 25.89 13.05
CA ASN A 390 7.58 26.77 12.12
C ASN A 390 7.81 26.35 10.66
N SER A 391 9.04 25.93 10.32
CA SER A 391 9.35 25.35 9.00
C SER A 391 8.51 24.10 8.73
N LEU A 392 8.45 23.15 9.67
CA LEU A 392 7.61 21.94 9.53
C LEU A 392 6.12 22.28 9.38
N LYS A 393 5.59 23.23 10.17
CA LYS A 393 4.20 23.67 10.06
C LYS A 393 3.92 24.33 8.71
N ARG A 394 4.83 25.18 8.22
CA ARG A 394 4.71 25.85 6.91
C ARG A 394 4.66 24.83 5.77
N THR A 395 5.48 23.79 5.83
CA THR A 395 5.61 22.81 4.74
C THR A 395 4.56 21.70 4.81
N PHE A 396 4.23 21.19 6.00
CA PHE A 396 3.39 20.00 6.16
C PHE A 396 2.00 20.28 6.77
N LYS A 397 1.75 21.49 7.29
CA LYS A 397 0.42 21.96 7.72
C LYS A 397 0.00 23.24 6.97
N PRO A 398 0.02 23.27 5.62
CA PRO A 398 -0.48 24.44 4.94
C PRO A 398 -1.96 24.68 5.30
N LYS A 399 -2.29 25.94 5.63
CA LYS A 399 -3.67 26.42 5.84
C LYS A 399 -4.51 26.39 4.56
N HIS A 400 -3.89 26.21 3.40
CA HIS A 400 -4.55 26.09 2.11
C HIS A 400 -4.41 24.68 1.56
N VAL A 401 -5.54 24.17 1.12
CA VAL A 401 -5.81 22.83 0.60
C VAL A 401 -4.74 22.43 -0.41
N SER A 402 -3.75 21.66 0.04
CA SER A 402 -2.85 20.99 -0.89
C SER A 402 -3.69 20.01 -1.71
N VAL A 403 -3.31 19.82 -2.98
CA VAL A 403 -3.89 18.76 -3.83
C VAL A 403 -4.01 17.47 -3.01
N LEU A 404 -2.91 17.07 -2.35
CA LEU A 404 -2.80 15.93 -1.42
C LEU A 404 -3.79 15.91 -0.24
N SER A 405 -4.17 17.06 0.34
CA SER A 405 -5.13 17.09 1.44
C SER A 405 -6.54 16.69 0.99
N LYS A 406 -6.92 16.98 -0.26
CA LYS A 406 -8.17 16.44 -0.85
C LYS A 406 -8.10 14.92 -1.10
N TYR A 407 -6.90 14.34 -1.27
CA TYR A 407 -6.70 12.88 -1.42
C TYR A 407 -6.56 12.13 -0.09
N GLY A 408 -6.68 12.79 1.06
CA GLY A 408 -6.44 12.16 2.38
C GLY A 408 -4.97 11.83 2.65
N PHE A 409 -4.04 12.42 1.89
CA PHE A 409 -2.58 12.26 2.04
C PHE A 409 -1.94 13.51 2.66
N ASN A 410 -2.66 14.22 3.53
CA ASN A 410 -2.10 15.36 4.24
C ASN A 410 -1.06 14.88 5.27
N LEU A 411 0.22 15.13 4.98
CA LEU A 411 1.33 14.58 5.76
C LEU A 411 1.34 15.08 7.21
N GLY A 412 0.96 16.34 7.45
CA GLY A 412 0.90 16.93 8.79
C GLY A 412 -0.46 16.84 9.48
N GLU A 413 -1.47 16.24 8.86
CA GLU A 413 -2.80 16.08 9.47
C GLU A 413 -2.73 15.13 10.67
N GLY A 414 -3.33 15.56 11.78
CA GLY A 414 -3.29 14.83 13.05
C GLY A 414 -1.91 14.78 13.74
N PHE A 415 -0.85 15.35 13.16
CA PHE A 415 0.48 15.33 13.76
C PHE A 415 0.76 16.61 14.57
N ASP A 416 1.04 16.48 15.87
CA ASP A 416 1.38 17.63 16.71
C ASP A 416 2.90 17.85 16.74
N PHE A 417 3.38 18.71 15.83
CA PHE A 417 4.81 19.05 15.76
C PHE A 417 5.36 19.63 17.06
N GLU A 418 4.58 20.28 17.91
CA GLU A 418 5.09 20.81 19.18
C GLU A 418 5.39 19.70 20.17
N LYS A 419 4.45 18.75 20.29
CA LYS A 419 4.57 17.60 21.21
C LYS A 419 5.61 16.59 20.71
N GLU A 420 5.62 16.30 19.41
CA GLU A 420 6.45 15.25 18.83
C GLU A 420 7.87 15.72 18.45
N PHE A 421 8.16 17.03 18.47
CA PHE A 421 9.48 17.56 18.09
C PHE A 421 10.62 16.89 18.85
N LYS A 422 10.44 16.64 20.15
CA LYS A 422 11.46 16.01 20.99
C LYS A 422 11.83 14.61 20.48
N ASN A 423 10.84 13.85 20.01
CA ASN A 423 11.05 12.51 19.46
C ASN A 423 11.78 12.56 18.12
N LEU A 424 11.41 13.50 17.24
CA LEU A 424 12.08 13.70 15.95
C LEU A 424 13.56 14.08 16.13
N ILE A 425 13.86 15.03 17.03
CA ILE A 425 15.22 15.49 17.31
C ILE A 425 16.07 14.42 18.00
N LYS A 426 15.48 13.65 18.93
CA LYS A 426 16.20 12.61 19.67
C LYS A 426 16.88 11.61 18.71
N SER A 427 16.13 11.11 17.71
CA SER A 427 16.68 10.20 16.69
C SER A 427 17.81 10.84 15.89
N LEU A 428 17.70 12.14 15.53
CA LEU A 428 18.76 12.84 14.79
C LEU A 428 20.04 13.07 15.62
N LEU A 429 19.91 13.28 16.94
CA LEU A 429 21.04 13.39 17.88
C LEU A 429 21.72 12.03 18.09
N GLU A 430 20.93 10.97 18.29
CA GLU A 430 21.43 9.59 18.48
C GLU A 430 22.17 9.07 17.25
N GLU A 431 21.65 9.35 16.04
CA GLU A 431 22.30 9.03 14.77
C GLU A 431 23.48 9.98 14.44
N LYS A 432 23.78 10.95 15.31
CA LYS A 432 24.86 11.95 15.17
C LYS A 432 24.75 12.79 13.90
N PHE A 433 23.55 13.05 13.38
CA PHE A 433 23.36 13.97 12.25
C PHE A 433 23.32 15.43 12.67
N ILE A 434 22.90 15.68 13.91
CA ILE A 434 22.94 17.00 14.52
C ILE A 434 23.58 16.91 15.90
N ILE A 435 24.07 18.04 16.40
CA ILE A 435 24.45 18.23 17.80
C ILE A 435 23.63 19.39 18.36
N LYS A 436 23.35 19.37 19.66
CA LYS A 436 22.74 20.48 20.37
C LYS A 436 23.83 21.25 21.10
N LYS A 437 23.96 22.56 20.82
CA LYS A 437 24.77 23.51 21.59
C LYS A 437 23.85 24.61 22.10
N ASP A 438 23.74 24.74 23.41
CA ASP A 438 22.79 25.65 24.07
C ASP A 438 21.36 25.43 23.55
N GLU A 439 20.72 26.46 22.97
CA GLU A 439 19.39 26.39 22.37
C GLU A 439 19.39 26.03 20.87
N ASN A 440 20.57 25.85 20.28
CA ASN A 440 20.76 25.69 18.84
C ASN A 440 21.10 24.24 18.45
N TYR A 441 20.52 23.80 17.33
CA TYR A 441 20.84 22.56 16.65
C TYR A 441 21.78 22.83 15.49
N ILE A 442 22.90 22.13 15.45
CA ILE A 442 23.95 22.30 14.45
C ILE A 442 24.13 21.00 13.68
N LEU A 443 24.19 21.10 12.35
CA LEU A 443 24.38 19.96 11.46
C LEU A 443 25.83 19.45 11.54
N THR A 444 26.00 18.14 11.67
CA THR A 444 27.32 17.49 11.64
C THR A 444 27.74 17.16 10.20
N GLU A 445 29.00 16.78 9.98
CA GLU A 445 29.46 16.27 8.68
C GLU A 445 28.69 15.03 8.22
N ASN A 446 28.29 14.16 9.16
CA ASN A 446 27.43 13.01 8.85
C ASN A 446 26.02 13.45 8.41
N GLY A 447 25.46 14.48 9.06
CA GLY A 447 24.17 15.08 8.70
C GLY A 447 24.22 15.72 7.32
N LYS A 448 25.26 16.52 7.05
CA LYS A 448 25.54 17.10 5.73
C LYS A 448 25.64 16.02 4.66
N GLY A 449 26.46 15.00 4.88
CA GLY A 449 26.63 13.89 3.95
C GLY A 449 25.35 13.06 3.71
N ARG A 450 24.42 13.00 4.67
CA ARG A 450 23.09 12.40 4.48
C ARG A 450 22.22 13.25 3.57
N ILE A 451 22.11 14.55 3.86
CA ILE A 451 21.31 15.49 3.06
C ILE A 451 21.88 15.62 1.65
N ASP A 452 23.20 15.76 1.51
CA ASP A 452 23.84 15.88 0.21
C ASP A 452 23.66 14.64 -0.65
N ARG A 453 23.50 13.44 -0.08
CA ARG A 453 23.15 12.24 -0.87
C ARG A 453 21.71 12.29 -1.36
N ILE A 454 20.78 12.72 -0.50
CA ILE A 454 19.35 12.81 -0.80
C ILE A 454 19.07 13.93 -1.82
N PHE A 455 19.78 15.06 -1.74
CA PHE A 455 19.56 16.22 -2.59
C PHE A 455 20.48 16.28 -3.82
N ARG A 456 21.66 15.63 -3.84
CA ARG A 456 22.43 15.45 -5.09
C ARG A 456 21.66 14.69 -6.15
N SER A 457 20.76 13.79 -5.75
CA SER A 457 19.93 13.06 -6.70
C SER A 457 18.75 13.88 -7.25
N ILE A 458 18.43 15.01 -6.62
CA ILE A 458 17.34 15.93 -7.01
C ILE A 458 17.89 17.13 -7.83
N ARG A 459 19.11 17.61 -7.54
CA ARG A 459 19.69 18.83 -8.14
C ARG A 459 20.74 18.61 -9.25
N TYR A 460 20.70 17.54 -10.05
CA TYR A 460 21.69 17.37 -11.13
C TYR A 460 21.16 17.96 -12.46
N ARG A 461 21.56 19.17 -12.88
CA ARG A 461 22.89 19.45 -13.48
C ARG A 461 23.22 20.98 -13.50
N GLN A 462 24.00 21.47 -12.52
CA GLN A 462 24.78 22.72 -12.69
C GLN A 462 26.26 22.44 -12.41
N SER A 463 26.96 21.89 -13.39
CA SER A 463 28.42 21.98 -13.60
C SER A 463 28.82 20.89 -14.61
N GLY A 464 29.02 21.30 -15.85
CA GLY A 464 29.42 20.45 -16.97
C GLY A 464 29.24 21.19 -18.28
#